data_AF-A0A850GM76-F1
#
_entry.id   AF-A0A850GM76-F1
#
_cell.length_a   1.000
_cell.length_b   1.000
_cell.length_c   1.000
_cell.angle_alpha   90.00
_cell.angle_beta   90.00
_cell.angle_gamma   90.00
#
_symmetry.space_group_name_H-M   'P 1'
#
loop_
_entity.id
_entity.type
_entity.pdbx_description
1 polymer ?
#
loop_
_entity_poly.entity_id
_entity_poly.type
_entity_poly.pdbx_seq_one_letter_code
_entity_poly.pdbx_strand_id
1 'polypeptide(L)'
;MVDPCSEQSLQGCQDEPIAEEESAESGNTGSGSGDESGPSESSGVQSSDSSDDDPSGTSSEEGSDSDESTTGSSGSTSESSSSEDDDGAEDDGAEDDGAEDDSETTTGTSSESGTPDPECGNNQLESGELCDGSDLGGSSCSNAGYNSGSLSCNSECTFDISDCYTCGDGTLDGPEVCDGANFGNSTCESIGFTTGSLSCKNGCTSIGTENCSTCGNGIKEYGEECDGEYTGEKTCATTSNKKCGQILCDEEECNATTSQCEYCNMCGDGILDPDEECEGTYSGNLTCLDFGFESGYLTCNSSCLVDDKYCTEPN
;
A
#
# COMPACT_ATOMS: atom_id res chain seq x y z
N MET A 1 22.52 4.46 42.91
CA MET A 1 22.85 5.88 43.16
C MET A 1 21.96 6.64 42.20
N VAL A 2 20.68 6.85 42.50
CA VAL A 2 20.11 7.98 43.27
C VAL A 2 20.70 9.34 42.89
N ASP A 3 19.83 10.15 42.28
CA ASP A 3 20.00 11.49 41.74
C ASP A 3 20.28 12.57 42.79
N PRO A 4 20.82 13.72 42.34
CA PRO A 4 20.71 14.98 43.03
C PRO A 4 20.16 16.12 42.15
N CYS A 5 18.99 15.95 41.52
CA CYS A 5 18.24 17.06 40.90
C CYS A 5 16.71 16.90 41.07
N SER A 6 16.24 16.89 42.32
CA SER A 6 14.82 17.06 42.64
C SER A 6 14.60 18.38 43.38
N GLU A 7 13.75 19.22 42.79
CA GLU A 7 13.02 20.37 43.34
C GLU A 7 13.64 21.18 44.52
N GLN A 8 14.05 22.42 44.23
CA GLN A 8 13.59 23.55 45.05
C GLN A 8 13.70 24.94 44.40
N SER A 9 12.65 25.73 44.65
CA SER A 9 12.54 27.20 44.49
C SER A 9 12.80 27.83 43.12
N LEU A 10 11.72 28.31 42.52
CA LEU A 10 11.71 29.57 41.78
C LEU A 10 12.41 30.66 42.62
N GLN A 11 13.47 31.29 42.10
CA GLN A 11 13.76 32.73 42.21
C GLN A 11 14.97 33.10 41.34
N GLY A 12 14.86 34.16 40.52
CA GLY A 12 16.04 34.91 40.06
C GLY A 12 16.79 34.40 38.82
N CYS A 13 16.10 34.19 37.71
CA CYS A 13 16.66 34.59 36.42
C CYS A 13 16.10 35.99 36.11
N GLN A 14 16.92 37.01 36.34
CA GLN A 14 16.69 38.36 35.81
C GLN A 14 17.89 38.74 34.96
N ASP A 15 17.62 39.24 33.77
CA ASP A 15 18.61 39.86 32.90
C ASP A 15 19.21 41.11 33.56
N GLU A 16 20.49 41.37 33.32
CA GLU A 16 20.98 42.75 33.19
C GLU A 16 21.81 42.87 31.90
N PRO A 17 21.63 43.96 31.13
CA PRO A 17 22.28 44.14 29.83
C PRO A 17 23.69 44.72 29.94
N ILE A 18 24.49 44.52 28.90
CA ILE A 18 25.69 45.33 28.66
C ILE A 18 25.33 46.37 27.59
N ALA A 19 25.57 47.64 27.90
CA ALA A 19 25.11 48.76 27.09
C ALA A 19 26.06 49.15 25.94
N GLU A 20 25.43 49.72 24.91
CA GLU A 20 25.88 50.77 23.99
C GLU A 20 27.31 51.34 24.14
N GLU A 21 28.03 51.38 23.02
CA GLU A 21 28.96 52.48 22.67
C GLU A 21 28.71 52.84 21.18
N GLU A 22 27.99 53.93 20.93
CA GLU A 22 27.78 54.47 19.56
C GLU A 22 28.88 55.47 19.16
N SER A 23 29.18 55.54 17.86
CA SER A 23 29.80 56.73 17.25
C SER A 23 29.52 56.82 15.74
N ALA A 24 28.85 57.91 15.32
CA ALA A 24 28.67 58.33 13.93
C ALA A 24 29.96 58.96 13.33
N GLU A 25 30.09 59.45 12.09
CA GLU A 25 29.22 59.71 10.92
C GLU A 25 30.12 59.57 9.64
N SER A 26 29.72 59.55 8.36
CA SER A 26 28.47 59.78 7.61
C SER A 26 28.57 59.10 6.21
N GLY A 27 27.55 59.16 5.35
CA GLY A 27 27.67 58.58 3.99
C GLY A 27 26.47 58.58 3.02
N ASN A 28 25.47 59.46 3.17
CA ASN A 28 24.27 59.56 2.32
C ASN A 28 24.51 59.52 0.78
N THR A 29 23.78 58.68 0.01
CA THR A 29 22.90 59.08 -1.13
C THR A 29 22.23 57.92 -1.91
N GLY A 30 20.93 58.07 -2.21
CA GLY A 30 20.24 57.44 -3.35
C GLY A 30 19.46 56.13 -3.10
N SER A 31 18.26 55.86 -3.65
CA SER A 31 16.99 56.62 -3.84
C SER A 31 16.01 55.78 -4.70
N GLY A 32 14.75 55.62 -4.26
CA GLY A 32 13.66 54.92 -4.96
C GLY A 32 12.97 53.90 -4.03
N SER A 33 11.72 54.06 -3.55
CA SER A 33 10.41 54.22 -4.23
C SER A 33 9.96 52.94 -4.95
N GLY A 34 8.82 52.30 -4.67
CA GLY A 34 7.73 52.51 -3.68
C GLY A 34 6.98 51.16 -3.47
N ASP A 35 5.80 51.01 -2.86
CA ASP A 35 4.79 51.96 -2.36
C ASP A 35 3.97 51.32 -1.19
N GLU A 36 2.91 52.02 -0.75
CA GLU A 36 2.00 51.78 0.40
C GLU A 36 1.22 50.41 0.38
N SER A 37 0.52 49.93 1.42
CA SER A 37 -0.08 50.58 2.61
C SER A 37 -0.27 49.63 3.83
N GLY A 38 -0.45 50.21 5.03
CA GLY A 38 -1.18 49.60 6.16
C GLY A 38 -2.62 50.14 6.29
N PRO A 39 -3.29 50.13 7.47
CA PRO A 39 -2.79 49.76 8.81
C PRO A 39 -3.72 48.80 9.61
N SER A 40 -3.61 48.84 10.94
CA SER A 40 -4.01 47.87 11.98
C SER A 40 -5.45 47.98 12.55
N GLU A 41 -5.63 47.38 13.74
CA GLU A 41 -6.75 47.43 14.71
C GLU A 41 -7.82 46.34 14.60
N SER A 42 -8.40 45.76 15.67
CA SER A 42 -8.03 45.59 17.09
C SER A 42 -9.12 44.72 17.79
N SER A 43 -8.90 44.24 19.02
CA SER A 43 -9.84 43.44 19.86
C SER A 43 -10.05 41.97 19.44
N GLY A 44 -10.22 40.98 20.32
CA GLY A 44 -10.08 40.96 21.79
C GLY A 44 -11.37 40.62 22.56
N VAL A 45 -11.53 39.36 22.96
CA VAL A 45 -12.44 38.88 24.03
C VAL A 45 -11.84 37.65 24.72
N GLN A 46 -12.13 37.49 26.02
CA GLN A 46 -11.91 36.26 26.80
C GLN A 46 -13.26 35.70 27.28
N SER A 47 -13.20 34.53 27.95
CA SER A 47 -14.29 33.91 28.72
C SER A 47 -15.38 33.20 27.89
N SER A 48 -16.00 32.10 28.36
CA SER A 48 -15.70 31.17 29.48
C SER A 48 -16.78 30.08 29.51
N ASP A 49 -16.45 28.86 29.97
CA ASP A 49 -17.38 27.89 30.57
C ASP A 49 -18.51 27.29 29.66
N SER A 50 -19.05 26.09 29.87
CA SER A 50 -18.77 24.97 30.81
C SER A 50 -18.95 23.61 30.09
N SER A 51 -18.65 22.50 30.80
CA SER A 51 -19.24 21.13 30.82
C SER A 51 -20.19 20.65 29.68
N ASP A 52 -20.18 19.37 29.28
CA ASP A 52 -20.72 18.23 30.08
C ASP A 52 -20.08 16.84 29.76
N ASP A 53 -20.43 15.86 30.60
CA ASP A 53 -19.78 14.61 31.04
C ASP A 53 -19.23 13.50 30.09
N ASP A 54 -18.22 12.81 30.65
CA ASP A 54 -17.60 11.47 30.41
C ASP A 54 -18.37 10.38 31.26
N PRO A 55 -17.98 9.10 31.50
CA PRO A 55 -17.17 8.08 30.80
C PRO A 55 -18.07 6.87 30.34
N SER A 56 -17.65 5.62 30.03
CA SER A 56 -16.38 4.85 30.09
C SER A 56 -16.34 3.83 28.90
N GLY A 57 -15.64 2.69 28.80
CA GLY A 57 -15.20 1.62 29.74
C GLY A 57 -16.18 0.43 29.78
N THR A 58 -15.80 -0.86 29.80
CA THR A 58 -14.47 -1.50 29.91
C THR A 58 -14.41 -2.93 29.29
N SER A 59 -13.26 -3.30 28.72
CA SER A 59 -12.61 -4.64 28.67
C SER A 59 -13.38 -5.98 28.84
N SER A 60 -13.24 -6.85 27.80
CA SER A 60 -12.69 -8.23 27.85
C SER A 60 -13.54 -9.50 28.18
N GLU A 61 -12.98 -10.61 27.67
CA GLU A 61 -13.09 -12.05 28.02
C GLU A 61 -14.15 -12.95 27.33
N GLU A 62 -13.64 -13.84 26.45
CA GLU A 62 -13.88 -15.29 26.28
C GLU A 62 -15.28 -15.91 26.55
N GLY A 63 -15.76 -16.74 25.59
CA GLY A 63 -16.88 -17.66 25.81
C GLY A 63 -17.23 -18.54 24.59
N SER A 64 -17.17 -19.86 24.75
CA SER A 64 -17.34 -20.86 23.68
C SER A 64 -18.77 -21.44 23.56
N ASP A 65 -18.93 -22.28 22.53
CA ASP A 65 -19.88 -23.41 22.39
C ASP A 65 -21.26 -23.19 21.73
N SER A 66 -21.36 -23.73 20.51
CA SER A 66 -22.18 -24.92 20.16
C SER A 66 -23.64 -25.00 20.66
N ASP A 67 -24.62 -24.91 19.74
CA ASP A 67 -25.44 -26.09 19.37
C ASP A 67 -26.49 -25.86 18.24
N GLU A 68 -26.50 -26.84 17.33
CA GLU A 68 -27.58 -27.49 16.56
C GLU A 68 -28.85 -26.77 16.00
N SER A 69 -29.14 -27.11 14.74
CA SER A 69 -30.40 -27.12 13.94
C SER A 69 -31.75 -27.01 14.70
N THR A 70 -32.82 -26.43 14.11
CA THR A 70 -33.69 -27.15 13.14
C THR A 70 -34.85 -26.31 12.54
N THR A 71 -35.22 -26.63 11.28
CA THR A 71 -36.58 -26.57 10.64
C THR A 71 -37.49 -25.32 10.70
N GLY A 72 -38.25 -25.04 9.61
CA GLY A 72 -39.45 -24.17 9.70
C GLY A 72 -40.04 -23.62 8.39
N SER A 73 -40.76 -24.42 7.63
CA SER A 73 -41.33 -24.09 6.29
C SER A 73 -42.29 -22.89 6.21
N SER A 74 -42.28 -22.26 5.02
CA SER A 74 -43.43 -21.73 4.24
C SER A 74 -44.27 -20.53 4.76
N GLY A 75 -44.61 -19.62 3.84
CA GLY A 75 -45.49 -18.48 4.11
C GLY A 75 -45.80 -17.59 2.90
N SER A 76 -46.29 -18.16 1.80
CA SER A 76 -46.66 -17.38 0.60
C SER A 76 -47.99 -16.65 0.79
N THR A 77 -48.07 -15.39 0.32
CA THR A 77 -49.34 -14.70 0.05
C THR A 77 -49.29 -14.09 -1.34
N SER A 78 -50.22 -14.49 -2.21
CA SER A 78 -50.38 -13.94 -3.56
C SER A 78 -51.55 -12.97 -3.57
N GLU A 79 -51.41 -11.84 -4.26
CA GLU A 79 -52.52 -11.00 -4.73
C GLU A 79 -52.22 -10.62 -6.18
N SER A 80 -53.13 -10.91 -7.10
CA SER A 80 -52.95 -10.69 -8.55
C SER A 80 -54.09 -9.83 -9.09
N SER A 81 -53.77 -8.88 -9.98
CA SER A 81 -54.74 -8.16 -10.81
C SER A 81 -54.15 -7.81 -12.17
N SER A 82 -54.91 -8.07 -13.23
CA SER A 82 -54.69 -7.65 -14.63
C SER A 82 -55.27 -6.22 -14.87
N SER A 83 -55.33 -5.63 -16.06
CA SER A 83 -55.12 -6.10 -17.45
C SER A 83 -54.87 -4.92 -18.43
N GLU A 84 -54.37 -5.22 -19.65
CA GLU A 84 -54.83 -4.86 -21.04
C GLU A 84 -55.29 -3.39 -21.35
N ASP A 85 -55.51 -2.90 -22.59
CA ASP A 85 -55.40 -3.38 -24.00
C ASP A 85 -54.12 -2.79 -24.70
N ASP A 86 -53.79 -2.81 -26.01
CA ASP A 86 -54.27 -3.32 -27.33
C ASP A 86 -52.95 -3.58 -28.18
N ASP A 87 -52.70 -3.56 -29.51
CA ASP A 87 -53.28 -3.44 -30.89
C ASP A 87 -52.12 -3.89 -31.84
N GLY A 88 -52.20 -4.54 -33.02
CA GLY A 88 -53.27 -5.05 -33.90
C GLY A 88 -52.68 -5.56 -35.24
N ALA A 89 -53.37 -5.31 -36.39
CA ALA A 89 -52.89 -5.37 -37.79
C ALA A 89 -52.48 -6.71 -38.48
N GLU A 90 -53.49 -7.57 -38.71
CA GLU A 90 -53.92 -8.22 -39.99
C GLU A 90 -52.94 -8.52 -41.17
N ASP A 91 -53.04 -9.74 -41.74
CA ASP A 91 -53.01 -10.03 -43.20
C ASP A 91 -53.88 -11.27 -43.51
N ASP A 92 -54.31 -11.46 -44.76
CA ASP A 92 -55.50 -12.26 -45.11
C ASP A 92 -55.24 -13.33 -46.21
N GLY A 93 -55.77 -14.54 -45.99
CA GLY A 93 -56.20 -15.45 -47.07
C GLY A 93 -55.30 -16.62 -47.52
N ALA A 94 -55.85 -17.85 -47.45
CA ALA A 94 -56.08 -18.72 -48.62
C ALA A 94 -56.93 -19.96 -48.23
N GLU A 95 -57.79 -20.43 -49.13
CA GLU A 95 -58.62 -21.64 -48.97
C GLU A 95 -58.04 -22.84 -49.75
N ASP A 96 -58.22 -24.07 -49.25
CA ASP A 96 -58.26 -25.29 -50.07
C ASP A 96 -59.12 -26.39 -49.39
N ASP A 97 -59.99 -27.06 -50.15
CA ASP A 97 -60.96 -28.06 -49.67
C ASP A 97 -60.43 -29.49 -49.91
N GLY A 98 -60.00 -30.17 -48.84
CA GLY A 98 -59.05 -31.30 -48.92
C GLY A 98 -59.56 -32.75 -48.82
N ALA A 99 -60.87 -32.99 -48.72
CA ALA A 99 -61.54 -34.31 -48.68
C ALA A 99 -61.26 -35.25 -47.47
N GLU A 100 -62.26 -36.10 -47.16
CA GLU A 100 -62.18 -37.16 -46.13
C GLU A 100 -61.80 -38.52 -46.77
N ASP A 101 -61.03 -39.36 -46.07
CA ASP A 101 -60.89 -40.79 -46.35
C ASP A 101 -60.72 -41.60 -45.05
N ASP A 102 -60.94 -42.92 -45.12
CA ASP A 102 -61.50 -43.72 -44.03
C ASP A 102 -60.49 -44.23 -42.96
N SER A 103 -61.04 -44.73 -41.85
CA SER A 103 -60.28 -45.21 -40.68
C SER A 103 -59.80 -46.65 -40.84
N GLU A 104 -58.49 -46.86 -41.04
CA GLU A 104 -57.84 -48.16 -40.85
C GLU A 104 -56.92 -48.15 -39.62
N THR A 105 -57.37 -48.84 -38.56
CA THR A 105 -56.56 -49.12 -37.36
C THR A 105 -55.46 -50.13 -37.68
N THR A 106 -54.24 -49.67 -37.96
CA THR A 106 -53.07 -50.54 -38.06
C THR A 106 -52.56 -50.89 -36.67
N THR A 107 -52.93 -52.08 -36.18
CA THR A 107 -52.55 -52.55 -34.84
C THR A 107 -51.06 -52.86 -34.73
N GLY A 108 -50.30 -51.99 -34.06
CA GLY A 108 -49.15 -52.30 -33.20
C GLY A 108 -48.00 -53.14 -33.78
N THR A 109 -46.84 -52.51 -33.94
CA THR A 109 -45.57 -53.13 -33.52
C THR A 109 -45.10 -52.42 -32.24
N SER A 110 -44.47 -53.17 -31.34
CA SER A 110 -44.24 -52.76 -29.95
C SER A 110 -43.37 -51.51 -29.78
N SER A 111 -43.65 -50.82 -28.68
CA SER A 111 -42.74 -50.04 -27.85
C SER A 111 -41.24 -50.30 -28.08
N GLU A 112 -40.57 -49.31 -28.65
CA GLU A 112 -39.28 -48.84 -28.12
C GLU A 112 -39.59 -47.72 -27.10
N SER A 113 -38.70 -47.43 -26.15
CA SER A 113 -39.01 -46.46 -25.07
C SER A 113 -39.18 -45.04 -25.59
N GLY A 114 -40.35 -44.43 -25.35
CA GLY A 114 -40.60 -43.01 -25.56
C GLY A 114 -40.00 -42.14 -24.46
N THR A 115 -38.68 -42.07 -24.38
CA THR A 115 -38.00 -40.84 -23.94
C THR A 115 -38.02 -39.87 -25.12
N PRO A 116 -38.16 -38.54 -24.90
CA PRO A 116 -37.83 -37.57 -25.93
C PRO A 116 -36.35 -37.71 -26.35
N ASP A 117 -36.02 -37.18 -27.52
CA ASP A 117 -34.63 -36.90 -27.90
C ASP A 117 -34.13 -35.76 -26.99
N PRO A 118 -32.92 -35.81 -26.42
CA PRO A 118 -32.49 -34.85 -25.39
C PRO A 118 -32.43 -33.42 -25.95
N GLU A 119 -33.11 -32.48 -25.30
CA GLU A 119 -33.30 -31.11 -25.81
C GLU A 119 -32.33 -30.12 -25.15
N CYS A 120 -31.09 -30.11 -25.66
CA CYS A 120 -30.00 -29.30 -25.13
C CYS A 120 -30.32 -27.80 -24.99
N GLY A 121 -30.24 -27.30 -23.76
CA GLY A 121 -30.49 -25.91 -23.36
C GLY A 121 -31.76 -25.73 -22.51
N ASN A 122 -32.46 -26.81 -22.17
CA ASN A 122 -33.71 -26.79 -21.40
C ASN A 122 -33.50 -26.71 -19.86
N ASN A 123 -32.26 -26.82 -19.40
CA ASN A 123 -31.79 -26.86 -18.01
C ASN A 123 -32.26 -28.08 -17.19
N GLN A 124 -32.35 -29.24 -17.84
CA GLN A 124 -32.49 -30.55 -17.18
C GLN A 124 -31.46 -31.50 -17.80
N LEU A 125 -30.57 -32.10 -17.00
CA LEU A 125 -29.60 -33.07 -17.52
C LEU A 125 -30.29 -34.38 -17.97
N GLU A 126 -30.35 -34.62 -19.28
CA GLU A 126 -31.05 -35.74 -19.88
C GLU A 126 -30.12 -36.90 -20.30
N SER A 127 -30.71 -38.05 -20.65
CA SER A 127 -29.97 -39.32 -20.80
C SER A 127 -29.21 -39.42 -22.12
N GLY A 128 -28.12 -38.67 -22.23
CA GLY A 128 -27.20 -38.64 -23.38
C GLY A 128 -26.23 -37.47 -23.32
N GLU A 129 -26.55 -36.47 -22.51
CA GLU A 129 -25.82 -35.21 -22.35
C GLU A 129 -24.71 -35.34 -21.28
N LEU A 130 -23.76 -34.40 -21.31
CA LEU A 130 -22.76 -34.24 -20.24
C LEU A 130 -23.15 -33.12 -19.25
N CYS A 131 -23.90 -32.14 -19.75
CA CYS A 131 -24.47 -31.00 -19.05
C CYS A 131 -25.68 -30.50 -19.85
N ASP A 132 -26.59 -29.76 -19.22
CA ASP A 132 -27.51 -28.86 -19.93
C ASP A 132 -27.48 -27.49 -19.24
N GLY A 133 -27.06 -26.45 -19.98
CA GLY A 133 -27.17 -25.06 -19.54
C GLY A 133 -26.44 -24.79 -18.22
N SER A 134 -27.18 -24.73 -17.12
CA SER A 134 -26.66 -24.60 -15.75
C SER A 134 -26.59 -25.90 -14.94
N ASP A 135 -27.19 -27.00 -15.41
CA ASP A 135 -27.04 -28.34 -14.81
C ASP A 135 -25.80 -29.04 -15.39
N LEU A 136 -24.69 -28.93 -14.68
CA LEU A 136 -23.41 -29.55 -15.04
C LEU A 136 -23.28 -31.00 -14.55
N GLY A 137 -24.35 -31.62 -14.03
CA GLY A 137 -24.31 -32.97 -13.44
C GLY A 137 -23.42 -33.09 -12.20
N GLY A 138 -23.10 -31.96 -11.54
CA GLY A 138 -22.11 -31.87 -10.46
C GLY A 138 -20.65 -31.80 -10.92
N SER A 139 -20.40 -31.59 -12.22
CA SER A 139 -19.06 -31.40 -12.80
C SER A 139 -18.54 -29.97 -12.60
N SER A 140 -17.22 -29.82 -12.56
CA SER A 140 -16.50 -28.56 -12.37
C SER A 140 -15.13 -28.59 -13.05
N CYS A 141 -14.45 -27.45 -13.15
CA CYS A 141 -13.07 -27.37 -13.67
C CYS A 141 -12.11 -28.35 -12.96
N SER A 142 -12.32 -28.58 -11.66
CA SER A 142 -11.60 -29.57 -10.84
C SER A 142 -11.74 -31.02 -11.33
N ASN A 143 -12.83 -31.37 -12.02
CA ASN A 143 -13.03 -32.69 -12.62
C ASN A 143 -12.25 -32.84 -13.94
N ALA A 144 -11.98 -31.73 -14.63
CA ALA A 144 -11.17 -31.69 -15.85
C ALA A 144 -9.65 -31.53 -15.55
N GLY A 145 -9.27 -31.25 -14.29
CA GLY A 145 -7.88 -31.19 -13.83
C GLY A 145 -7.36 -29.79 -13.49
N TYR A 146 -8.17 -28.76 -13.73
CA TYR A 146 -7.87 -27.35 -13.45
C TYR A 146 -8.14 -27.01 -11.98
N ASN A 147 -7.43 -26.04 -11.41
CA ASN A 147 -7.62 -25.67 -9.99
C ASN A 147 -8.60 -24.51 -9.77
N SER A 148 -8.92 -23.77 -10.83
CA SER A 148 -9.71 -22.54 -10.80
C SER A 148 -10.60 -22.41 -12.04
N GLY A 149 -11.46 -21.39 -12.04
CA GLY A 149 -12.35 -21.07 -13.15
C GLY A 149 -13.78 -21.60 -13.03
N SER A 150 -14.54 -21.42 -14.10
CA SER A 150 -15.95 -21.81 -14.20
C SER A 150 -16.12 -22.80 -15.33
N LEU A 151 -16.79 -23.93 -15.06
CA LEU A 151 -17.15 -24.89 -16.10
C LEU A 151 -18.49 -24.46 -16.71
N SER A 152 -18.56 -24.39 -18.04
CA SER A 152 -19.76 -23.97 -18.77
C SER A 152 -20.31 -25.14 -19.60
N CYS A 153 -21.57 -25.05 -20.01
CA CYS A 153 -22.15 -25.98 -20.99
C CYS A 153 -22.31 -25.29 -22.35
N ASN A 154 -21.89 -25.96 -23.42
CA ASN A 154 -22.06 -25.44 -24.79
C ASN A 154 -23.35 -25.97 -25.45
N SER A 155 -23.69 -25.42 -26.62
CA SER A 155 -24.90 -25.77 -27.38
C SER A 155 -24.88 -27.17 -28.03
N GLU A 156 -23.84 -27.98 -27.79
CA GLU A 156 -23.79 -29.40 -28.14
C GLU A 156 -23.91 -30.30 -26.89
N CYS A 157 -24.29 -29.71 -25.74
CA CYS A 157 -24.40 -30.33 -24.42
C CYS A 157 -23.15 -31.12 -23.99
N THR A 158 -22.00 -30.53 -24.32
CA THR A 158 -20.69 -30.92 -23.84
C THR A 158 -20.07 -29.80 -23.00
N PHE A 159 -19.12 -30.15 -22.14
CA PHE A 159 -18.45 -29.18 -21.28
C PHE A 159 -17.57 -28.23 -22.09
N ASP A 160 -17.76 -26.93 -21.88
CA ASP A 160 -16.81 -25.91 -22.26
C ASP A 160 -15.84 -25.64 -21.10
N ILE A 161 -14.55 -25.81 -21.39
CA ILE A 161 -13.44 -25.65 -20.44
C ILE A 161 -12.64 -24.35 -20.72
N SER A 162 -13.11 -23.48 -21.62
CA SER A 162 -12.39 -22.24 -21.99
C SER A 162 -12.21 -21.26 -20.82
N ASP A 163 -13.11 -21.32 -19.83
CA ASP A 163 -13.07 -20.54 -18.59
C ASP A 163 -12.43 -21.32 -17.40
N CYS A 164 -11.84 -22.49 -17.63
CA CYS A 164 -11.11 -23.29 -16.63
C CYS A 164 -9.58 -23.11 -16.76
N TYR A 165 -8.88 -22.93 -15.63
CA TYR A 165 -7.45 -22.59 -15.61
C TYR A 165 -6.73 -23.05 -14.33
N THR A 166 -5.40 -23.00 -14.30
CA THR A 166 -4.58 -23.56 -13.21
C THR A 166 -3.66 -22.52 -12.57
N CYS A 167 -4.25 -21.61 -11.82
CA CYS A 167 -3.55 -20.55 -11.09
C CYS A 167 -2.39 -21.09 -10.24
N GLY A 168 -1.16 -20.74 -10.60
CA GLY A 168 0.08 -21.19 -9.97
C GLY A 168 0.90 -22.22 -10.77
N ASP A 169 0.67 -22.39 -12.07
CA ASP A 169 1.50 -23.21 -12.97
C ASP A 169 2.55 -22.41 -13.77
N GLY A 170 2.40 -21.08 -13.80
CA GLY A 170 3.32 -20.11 -14.39
C GLY A 170 2.96 -19.67 -15.82
N THR A 171 1.88 -20.18 -16.41
CA THR A 171 1.37 -19.75 -17.71
C THR A 171 0.37 -18.59 -17.57
N LEU A 172 -0.54 -18.41 -18.54
CA LEU A 172 -1.66 -17.46 -18.48
C LEU A 172 -2.79 -18.06 -19.32
N ASP A 173 -3.63 -18.86 -18.68
CA ASP A 173 -4.68 -19.65 -19.32
C ASP A 173 -6.06 -18.99 -19.16
N GLY A 174 -6.88 -19.07 -20.21
CA GLY A 174 -8.27 -18.61 -20.21
C GLY A 174 -8.43 -17.15 -19.73
N PRO A 175 -9.10 -16.90 -18.58
CA PRO A 175 -9.38 -15.57 -18.04
C PRO A 175 -8.31 -15.03 -17.05
N GLU A 176 -7.14 -15.67 -16.91
CA GLU A 176 -6.09 -15.21 -16.01
C GLU A 176 -5.48 -13.86 -16.43
N VAL A 177 -5.26 -12.98 -15.44
CA VAL A 177 -4.54 -11.70 -15.64
C VAL A 177 -3.11 -11.74 -15.10
N CYS A 178 -2.79 -12.76 -14.30
CA CYS A 178 -1.46 -13.04 -13.77
C CYS A 178 -1.36 -14.51 -13.33
N ASP A 179 -0.15 -15.06 -13.29
CA ASP A 179 0.17 -16.29 -12.56
C ASP A 179 1.49 -16.08 -11.80
N GLY A 180 1.43 -16.02 -10.48
CA GLY A 180 2.62 -15.89 -9.63
C GLY A 180 3.41 -14.60 -9.89
N ALA A 181 4.42 -14.70 -10.77
CA ALA A 181 5.26 -13.58 -11.24
C ALA A 181 5.13 -13.31 -12.76
N ASN A 182 4.29 -14.06 -13.47
CA ASN A 182 3.92 -13.81 -14.86
C ASN A 182 2.74 -12.84 -14.89
N PHE A 183 2.97 -11.62 -15.34
CA PHE A 183 1.95 -10.56 -15.44
C PHE A 183 1.60 -10.20 -16.90
N GLY A 184 2.03 -11.03 -17.86
CA GLY A 184 1.92 -10.75 -19.29
C GLY A 184 2.74 -9.50 -19.67
N ASN A 185 2.04 -8.42 -20.03
CA ASN A 185 2.64 -7.12 -20.31
C ASN A 185 2.42 -6.09 -19.18
N SER A 186 1.83 -6.50 -18.06
CA SER A 186 1.47 -5.59 -16.97
C SER A 186 2.68 -5.29 -16.08
N THR A 187 2.85 -4.02 -15.75
CA THR A 187 3.81 -3.46 -14.79
C THR A 187 3.14 -2.38 -13.94
N CYS A 188 3.74 -1.98 -12.81
CA CYS A 188 3.28 -0.84 -12.02
C CYS A 188 3.15 0.44 -12.89
N GLU A 189 4.14 0.70 -13.76
CA GLU A 189 4.09 1.77 -14.76
C GLU A 189 2.85 1.69 -15.67
N SER A 190 2.54 0.50 -16.22
CA SER A 190 1.44 0.33 -17.17
C SER A 190 0.04 0.57 -16.58
N ILE A 191 -0.09 0.50 -15.25
CA ILE A 191 -1.35 0.66 -14.51
C ILE A 191 -1.40 1.95 -13.67
N GLY A 192 -0.43 2.86 -13.85
CA GLY A 192 -0.50 4.25 -13.36
C GLY A 192 0.34 4.57 -12.12
N PHE A 193 1.28 3.71 -11.73
CA PHE A 193 2.26 3.96 -10.68
C PHE A 193 3.64 4.28 -11.28
N THR A 194 4.62 4.65 -10.44
CA THR A 194 5.97 5.02 -10.88
C THR A 194 6.96 3.86 -10.72
N THR A 195 6.96 3.20 -9.56
CA THR A 195 7.92 2.16 -9.18
C THR A 195 7.22 0.99 -8.46
N GLY A 196 8.01 0.05 -7.92
CA GLY A 196 7.53 -1.07 -7.11
C GLY A 196 7.28 -2.35 -7.92
N SER A 197 6.54 -3.28 -7.32
CA SER A 197 6.28 -4.63 -7.85
C SER A 197 4.80 -5.00 -7.84
N LEU A 198 4.37 -5.68 -8.90
CA LEU A 198 3.06 -6.33 -8.93
C LEU A 198 3.05 -7.59 -8.07
N SER A 199 1.90 -7.88 -7.46
CA SER A 199 1.61 -9.20 -6.89
C SER A 199 0.49 -9.87 -7.69
N CYS A 200 0.44 -11.20 -7.70
CA CYS A 200 -0.72 -11.92 -8.22
C CYS A 200 -1.61 -12.37 -7.05
N LYS A 201 -2.90 -12.02 -7.08
CA LYS A 201 -3.83 -12.38 -6.01
C LYS A 201 -4.34 -13.81 -6.19
N ASN A 202 -4.71 -14.45 -5.08
CA ASN A 202 -5.27 -15.80 -5.07
C ASN A 202 -6.40 -15.96 -6.09
N GLY A 203 -6.30 -16.98 -6.95
CA GLY A 203 -7.25 -17.23 -8.03
C GLY A 203 -6.97 -16.48 -9.34
N CYS A 204 -5.86 -15.74 -9.46
CA CYS A 204 -5.28 -15.26 -10.73
C CYS A 204 -6.16 -14.32 -11.59
N THR A 205 -7.34 -13.93 -11.10
CA THR A 205 -8.28 -12.98 -11.72
C THR A 205 -8.01 -11.51 -11.41
N SER A 206 -7.05 -11.20 -10.52
CA SER A 206 -6.72 -9.82 -10.18
C SER A 206 -5.26 -9.62 -9.80
N ILE A 207 -4.71 -8.50 -10.23
CA ILE A 207 -3.37 -8.05 -9.87
C ILE A 207 -3.42 -7.26 -8.55
N GLY A 208 -2.41 -7.42 -7.71
CA GLY A 208 -2.14 -6.59 -6.55
C GLY A 208 -1.17 -5.46 -6.88
N THR A 209 -1.51 -4.28 -6.38
CA THR A 209 -0.79 -3.02 -6.58
C THR A 209 -0.33 -2.43 -5.25
N GLU A 210 -0.52 -3.16 -4.15
CA GLU A 210 -0.16 -2.75 -2.79
C GLU A 210 1.36 -2.68 -2.54
N ASN A 211 2.17 -3.16 -3.50
CA ASN A 211 3.63 -2.96 -3.54
C ASN A 211 4.07 -2.13 -4.77
N CYS A 212 3.14 -1.49 -5.49
CA CYS A 212 3.46 -0.43 -6.43
C CYS A 212 3.48 0.91 -5.70
N SER A 213 4.38 1.81 -6.10
CA SER A 213 4.56 3.11 -5.47
C SER A 213 4.45 4.25 -6.49
N THR A 214 3.86 5.38 -6.10
CA THR A 214 3.90 6.63 -6.89
C THR A 214 5.18 7.43 -6.65
N CYS A 215 6.00 7.02 -5.68
CA CYS A 215 7.33 7.56 -5.39
C CYS A 215 8.20 7.73 -6.65
N GLY A 216 8.86 8.88 -6.78
CA GLY A 216 9.64 9.27 -7.95
C GLY A 216 8.86 10.09 -8.99
N ASN A 217 7.61 10.51 -8.71
CA ASN A 217 6.81 11.31 -9.65
C ASN A 217 7.05 12.83 -9.56
N GLY A 218 7.63 13.31 -8.45
CA GLY A 218 7.88 14.71 -8.14
C GLY A 218 6.77 15.42 -7.35
N ILE A 219 5.83 14.68 -6.77
CA ILE A 219 4.72 15.18 -5.93
C ILE A 219 4.62 14.31 -4.69
N LYS A 220 5.20 14.78 -3.58
CA LYS A 220 5.06 14.13 -2.27
C LYS A 220 3.58 14.01 -1.86
N GLU A 221 3.10 12.78 -1.75
CA GLU A 221 1.71 12.42 -1.52
C GLU A 221 1.42 12.03 -0.05
N TYR A 222 0.14 11.73 0.26
CA TYR A 222 -0.26 11.39 1.63
C TYR A 222 0.18 9.95 1.97
N GLY A 223 1.23 9.86 2.80
CA GLY A 223 1.85 8.61 3.23
C GLY A 223 3.36 8.62 3.05
N GLU A 224 3.85 9.44 2.11
CA GLU A 224 5.27 9.59 1.80
C GLU A 224 5.95 10.61 2.72
N GLU A 225 7.27 10.47 2.93
CA GLU A 225 8.08 11.48 3.61
C GLU A 225 8.83 12.42 2.67
N CYS A 226 8.97 12.05 1.40
CA CYS A 226 9.69 12.72 0.33
C CYS A 226 9.21 12.18 -1.02
N ASP A 227 9.75 12.69 -2.13
CA ASP A 227 9.55 12.10 -3.47
C ASP A 227 10.84 12.32 -4.26
N GLY A 228 11.65 11.26 -4.41
CA GLY A 228 12.99 11.28 -5.01
C GLY A 228 14.06 12.02 -4.19
N GLU A 229 13.82 13.29 -3.84
CA GLU A 229 14.70 14.11 -3.00
C GLU A 229 14.05 14.39 -1.63
N TYR A 230 14.84 14.28 -0.55
CA TYR A 230 14.35 14.62 0.78
C TYR A 230 14.38 16.13 1.03
N THR A 231 13.23 16.77 0.91
CA THR A 231 13.04 18.23 1.06
C THR A 231 12.42 18.64 2.41
N GLY A 232 12.36 17.73 3.38
CA GLY A 232 11.76 17.98 4.70
C GLY A 232 12.73 18.54 5.76
N GLU A 233 12.21 18.78 6.96
CA GLU A 233 12.95 19.44 8.06
C GLU A 233 13.88 18.50 8.86
N LYS A 234 13.84 17.17 8.63
CA LYS A 234 14.73 16.23 9.31
C LYS A 234 16.18 16.46 8.86
N THR A 235 17.11 16.41 9.80
CA THR A 235 18.55 16.37 9.54
C THR A 235 19.17 15.13 10.19
N CYS A 236 20.35 14.72 9.72
CA CYS A 236 21.11 13.64 10.38
C CYS A 236 21.29 13.91 11.88
N ALA A 237 21.59 15.15 12.25
CA ALA A 237 21.77 15.60 13.62
C ALA A 237 20.53 15.51 14.52
N THR A 238 19.30 15.58 13.96
CA THR A 238 18.03 15.47 14.69
C THR A 238 17.44 14.06 14.68
N THR A 239 17.74 13.26 13.65
CA THR A 239 17.06 11.99 13.37
C THR A 239 17.97 10.77 13.55
N SER A 240 19.26 10.98 13.79
CA SER A 240 20.21 9.93 14.12
C SER A 240 21.24 10.39 15.18
N ASN A 241 22.04 9.45 15.69
CA ASN A 241 23.20 9.75 16.50
C ASN A 241 24.35 10.36 15.67
N LYS A 242 24.39 10.06 14.37
CA LYS A 242 25.34 10.60 13.38
C LYS A 242 25.01 12.06 13.04
N LYS A 243 25.98 12.97 13.16
CA LYS A 243 25.72 14.43 13.05
C LYS A 243 25.92 15.02 11.64
N CYS A 244 26.64 14.35 10.77
CA CYS A 244 26.98 14.78 9.41
C CYS A 244 26.28 13.94 8.35
N GLY A 245 26.55 14.26 7.08
CA GLY A 245 25.93 13.62 5.93
C GLY A 245 24.58 14.21 5.59
N GLN A 246 23.80 13.49 4.77
CA GLN A 246 22.50 13.90 4.28
C GLN A 246 21.44 12.82 4.52
N ILE A 247 20.21 13.26 4.78
CA ILE A 247 19.04 12.37 4.69
C ILE A 247 18.66 12.32 3.21
N LEU A 248 18.44 11.11 2.69
CA LEU A 248 17.90 10.91 1.35
C LEU A 248 16.44 10.48 1.41
N CYS A 249 15.78 10.52 0.26
CA CYS A 249 14.60 9.70 0.05
C CYS A 249 15.03 8.26 -0.23
N ASP A 250 14.27 7.29 0.26
CA ASP A 250 14.30 5.94 -0.25
C ASP A 250 13.46 5.87 -1.55
N GLU A 251 14.04 5.42 -2.67
CA GLU A 251 13.39 5.45 -3.99
C GLU A 251 12.32 4.35 -4.16
N GLU A 252 12.27 3.35 -3.28
CA GLU A 252 11.25 2.30 -3.28
C GLU A 252 10.14 2.57 -2.26
N GLU A 253 10.50 2.95 -1.03
CA GLU A 253 9.54 3.18 0.07
C GLU A 253 9.08 4.64 0.26
N CYS A 254 9.72 5.62 -0.39
CA CYS A 254 9.51 7.07 -0.17
C CYS A 254 9.64 7.54 1.30
N ASN A 255 10.43 6.82 2.09
CA ASN A 255 10.76 7.11 3.48
C ASN A 255 12.05 7.95 3.60
N ALA A 256 12.20 8.74 4.67
CA ALA A 256 13.41 9.51 4.92
C ALA A 256 14.54 8.61 5.48
N THR A 257 15.52 8.26 4.66
CA THR A 257 16.59 7.32 5.03
C THR A 257 17.83 8.03 5.58
N THR A 258 18.36 7.54 6.71
CA THR A 258 19.59 8.03 7.36
C THR A 258 20.84 7.25 6.92
N SER A 259 20.74 6.46 5.83
CA SER A 259 21.83 5.65 5.31
C SER A 259 23.06 6.47 4.88
N GLN A 260 22.87 7.71 4.42
CA GLN A 260 23.95 8.66 4.10
C GLN A 260 24.20 9.70 5.22
N CYS A 261 23.72 9.44 6.43
CA CYS A 261 24.22 10.12 7.61
C CYS A 261 25.56 9.50 8.03
N GLU A 262 26.47 10.33 8.52
CA GLU A 262 27.84 10.00 8.91
C GLU A 262 28.16 10.63 10.27
N TYR A 263 29.04 10.03 11.06
CA TYR A 263 29.59 10.76 12.22
C TYR A 263 30.34 11.98 11.68
N CYS A 264 30.10 13.15 12.28
CA CYS A 264 30.98 14.27 12.00
C CYS A 264 32.29 13.96 12.73
N ASN A 265 33.38 13.73 12.01
CA ASN A 265 34.73 13.78 12.58
C ASN A 265 34.97 15.19 13.14
N MET A 266 34.69 15.38 14.43
CA MET A 266 34.65 16.70 15.10
C MET A 266 35.90 16.89 15.95
N CYS A 267 37.07 16.76 15.33
CA CYS A 267 38.36 16.88 16.00
C CYS A 267 38.44 18.12 16.92
N GLY A 268 38.35 17.90 18.23
CA GLY A 268 38.32 18.91 19.28
C GLY A 268 36.98 19.09 20.01
N ASP A 269 35.99 18.19 19.87
CA ASP A 269 34.74 18.26 20.65
C ASP A 269 34.87 17.69 22.08
N GLY A 270 35.83 16.79 22.31
CA GLY A 270 36.17 16.16 23.58
C GLY A 270 35.80 14.69 23.71
N ILE A 271 35.22 14.05 22.68
CA ILE A 271 34.76 12.66 22.68
C ILE A 271 35.43 11.88 21.54
N LEU A 272 36.22 10.85 21.87
CA LEU A 272 36.87 10.02 20.85
C LEU A 272 35.82 9.13 20.17
N ASP A 273 35.40 9.51 18.97
CA ASP A 273 34.36 8.80 18.21
C ASP A 273 34.92 7.50 17.55
N PRO A 274 34.06 6.55 17.12
CA PRO A 274 34.51 5.21 16.70
C PRO A 274 35.44 5.16 15.48
N ASP A 275 35.44 6.22 14.66
CA ASP A 275 36.19 6.35 13.41
C ASP A 275 37.42 7.28 13.55
N GLU A 276 37.74 7.72 14.77
CA GLU A 276 38.84 8.65 15.10
C GLU A 276 40.03 7.94 15.77
N GLU A 277 41.28 8.26 15.39
CA GLU A 277 42.48 7.71 16.07
C GLU A 277 42.91 8.55 17.29
N CYS A 278 42.57 9.84 17.28
CA CYS A 278 42.84 10.77 18.34
C CYS A 278 41.81 11.89 18.37
N GLU A 279 41.82 12.66 19.45
CA GLU A 279 40.86 13.72 19.68
C GLU A 279 41.52 15.02 20.15
N GLY A 280 41.05 16.17 19.67
CA GLY A 280 41.49 17.52 20.06
C GLY A 280 43.01 17.72 20.18
N THR A 281 43.48 18.17 21.34
CA THR A 281 44.93 18.26 21.65
C THR A 281 45.52 16.94 22.17
N TYR A 282 45.03 15.82 21.64
CA TYR A 282 45.37 14.42 21.90
C TYR A 282 44.75 13.77 23.15
N SER A 283 43.86 12.79 22.92
CA SER A 283 43.16 11.97 23.93
C SER A 283 43.53 10.48 23.90
N GLY A 284 44.61 10.10 23.21
CA GLY A 284 45.11 8.72 23.12
C GLY A 284 46.11 8.34 24.21
N ASN A 285 46.35 7.05 24.41
CA ASN A 285 47.34 6.50 25.36
C ASN A 285 48.70 6.15 24.70
N LEU A 286 48.91 6.59 23.46
CA LEU A 286 50.16 6.44 22.72
C LEU A 286 51.08 7.65 22.96
N THR A 287 52.38 7.45 22.79
CA THR A 287 53.41 8.48 22.93
C THR A 287 54.39 8.43 21.77
N CYS A 288 55.23 9.48 21.60
CA CYS A 288 56.32 9.47 20.63
C CYS A 288 57.24 8.23 20.75
N LEU A 289 57.39 7.64 21.94
CA LEU A 289 58.23 6.45 22.16
C LEU A 289 57.63 5.19 21.52
N ASP A 290 56.30 5.08 21.44
CA ASP A 290 55.61 3.93 20.84
C ASP A 290 55.79 3.89 19.31
N PHE A 291 56.06 5.04 18.70
CA PHE A 291 56.44 5.19 17.29
C PHE A 291 57.98 5.17 17.07
N GLY A 292 58.78 5.06 18.14
CA GLY A 292 60.24 4.92 18.08
C GLY A 292 61.08 6.21 18.16
N PHE A 293 60.46 7.35 18.49
CA PHE A 293 61.14 8.63 18.70
C PHE A 293 61.67 8.77 20.15
N GLU A 294 62.68 9.61 20.36
CA GLU A 294 63.33 9.77 21.68
C GLU A 294 62.53 10.69 22.62
N SER A 295 61.87 11.72 22.08
CA SER A 295 61.07 12.68 22.86
C SER A 295 60.09 13.46 21.97
N GLY A 296 59.33 14.40 22.56
CA GLY A 296 58.39 15.28 21.88
C GLY A 296 56.95 15.10 22.37
N TYR A 297 55.98 15.47 21.54
CA TYR A 297 54.56 15.22 21.78
C TYR A 297 53.83 14.87 20.48
N LEU A 298 52.79 14.05 20.58
CA LEU A 298 51.86 13.79 19.48
C LEU A 298 50.80 14.91 19.44
N THR A 299 50.28 15.19 18.25
CA THR A 299 49.12 16.07 18.07
C THR A 299 48.05 15.36 17.27
N CYS A 300 46.78 15.72 17.44
CA CYS A 300 45.76 15.31 16.48
C CYS A 300 45.68 16.35 15.34
N ASN A 301 45.53 15.87 14.10
CA ASN A 301 45.33 16.74 12.95
C ASN A 301 43.84 16.90 12.61
N SER A 302 43.51 17.82 11.68
CA SER A 302 42.13 18.12 11.26
C SER A 302 41.42 17.00 10.46
N SER A 303 41.89 15.77 10.56
CA SER A 303 41.28 14.55 10.02
C SER A 303 41.25 13.43 11.07
N CYS A 304 41.40 13.79 12.36
CA CYS A 304 41.35 12.88 13.52
C CYS A 304 42.41 11.77 13.54
N LEU A 305 43.51 11.96 12.79
CA LEU A 305 44.65 11.06 12.74
C LEU A 305 45.82 11.57 13.57
N VAL A 306 46.62 10.62 14.07
CA VAL A 306 47.83 10.92 14.87
C VAL A 306 48.90 11.60 14.01
N ASP A 307 49.36 12.79 14.41
CA ASP A 307 50.47 13.52 13.78
C ASP A 307 51.71 13.49 14.70
N ASP A 308 52.80 12.88 14.21
CA ASP A 308 54.08 12.67 14.89
C ASP A 308 55.12 13.77 14.62
N LYS A 309 54.75 14.79 13.83
CA LYS A 309 55.60 15.94 13.41
C LYS A 309 56.26 16.75 14.53
N TYR A 310 55.80 16.61 15.78
CA TYR A 310 56.40 17.25 16.96
C TYR A 310 57.15 16.25 17.87
N CYS A 311 57.30 14.99 17.44
CA CYS A 311 58.27 14.05 17.96
C CYS A 311 59.69 14.36 17.45
N THR A 312 60.72 13.84 18.15
CA THR A 312 62.14 14.11 17.89
C THR A 312 62.89 12.80 17.69
N GLU A 313 63.59 12.67 16.56
CA GLU A 313 64.40 11.49 16.22
C GLU A 313 65.53 11.23 17.24
N PRO A 314 65.85 9.95 17.54
CA PRO A 314 67.02 9.59 18.35
C PRO A 314 68.34 9.94 17.66
N ASN A 315 69.36 10.33 18.45
CA ASN A 315 70.71 10.70 17.98
C ASN A 315 71.68 9.52 17.81
#